data_AF-A0A7K3Y827-F1
#
_entry.id   AF-A0A7K3Y827-F1
#
_cell.length_a   1.000
_cell.length_b   1.000
_cell.length_c   1.000
_cell.angle_alpha   90.00
_cell.angle_beta   90.00
_cell.angle_gamma   90.00
#
_symmetry.space_group_name_H-M   'P 1'
#
loop_
_entity.id
_entity.type
_entity.pdbx_description
1 polymer ?
#
loop_
_entity_poly.entity_id
_entity_poly.type
_entity_poly.pdbx_seq_one_letter_code
_entity_poly.pdbx_strand_id
1 'polypeptide(L)' 'DGAICAAGGPEVVTAETIETVYGVPVTVEQYNGFHVVVPLTPARD' A
#
# COMPACT_ATOMS: atom_id res chain seq x y z
N ASP A 1 -2.11 -22.15 14.80
CA ASP A 1 -2.27 -21.49 13.50
C ASP A 1 -1.44 -20.24 13.39
N GLY A 2 -0.23 -20.35 12.84
CA GLY A 2 0.76 -19.27 12.70
C GLY A 2 0.38 -18.20 11.66
N ALA A 3 -0.87 -17.76 11.63
CA ALA A 3 -1.30 -16.67 10.78
C ALA A 3 -0.85 -15.33 11.39
N ILE A 4 0.15 -14.70 10.78
CA ILE A 4 0.47 -13.30 11.07
C ILE A 4 -0.52 -12.45 10.29
N CYS A 5 -1.58 -12.01 10.99
CA CYS A 5 -2.52 -11.03 10.44
C CYS A 5 -1.91 -9.63 10.60
N ALA A 6 -1.16 -9.17 9.59
CA ALA A 6 -0.76 -7.77 9.51
C ALA A 6 -1.99 -6.91 9.19
N ALA A 7 -2.67 -6.41 10.23
CA ALA A 7 -3.78 -5.48 10.09
C ALA A 7 -3.26 -4.04 10.22
N GLY A 8 -2.72 -3.50 9.13
CA GLY A 8 -2.39 -2.09 9.04
C GLY A 8 -3.64 -1.30 8.66
N GLY A 9 -4.20 -0.52 9.59
CA GLY A 9 -5.21 0.49 9.27
C GLY A 9 -4.61 1.62 8.39
N PRO A 10 -5.40 2.64 8.04
CA PRO A 10 -4.91 3.82 7.32
C PRO A 10 -3.78 4.56 8.06
N GLU A 11 -3.59 4.30 9.35
CA GLU A 11 -2.46 4.79 10.15
C GLU A 11 -1.11 4.11 9.79
N VAL A 12 -1.14 2.92 9.17
CA VAL A 12 0.05 2.15 8.78
C VAL A 12 0.22 2.12 7.26
N VAL A 13 -0.89 1.95 6.52
CA VAL A 13 -0.90 1.89 5.05
C VAL A 13 -1.01 3.31 4.49
N THR A 14 0.06 4.09 4.66
CA THR A 14 0.23 5.41 4.05
C THR A 14 1.15 5.30 2.85
N ALA A 15 1.07 6.25 1.92
CA ALA A 15 2.02 6.31 0.80
C ALA A 15 3.47 6.31 1.32
N GLU A 16 3.78 7.17 2.29
CA GLU A 16 5.12 7.28 2.88
C GLU A 16 5.68 5.94 3.41
N THR A 17 4.90 5.20 4.21
CA THR A 17 5.36 3.92 4.77
C THR A 17 5.61 2.89 3.67
N ILE A 18 4.71 2.84 2.69
CA ILE A 18 4.80 1.90 1.58
C ILE A 18 5.97 2.25 0.65
N GLU A 19 6.15 3.53 0.31
CA GLU A 19 7.29 4.02 -0.45
C GLU A 19 8.61 3.70 0.26
N THR A 20 8.66 3.87 1.58
CA THR A 20 9.86 3.59 2.38
C THR A 20 10.23 2.11 2.38
N VAL A 21 9.23 1.21 2.49
CA VAL A 21 9.47 -0.24 2.53
C VAL A 21 9.81 -0.81 1.15
N TYR A 22 9.13 -0.35 0.10
CA TYR A 22 9.23 -0.94 -1.24
C TYR A 22 10.08 -0.12 -2.22
N GLY A 23 10.46 1.10 -1.87
CA GLY A 23 11.33 1.97 -2.68
C GLY A 23 10.71 2.45 -3.99
N VAL A 24 9.39 2.36 -4.14
CA VAL A 24 8.65 2.79 -5.34
C VAL A 24 7.61 3.83 -4.96
N PRO A 25 7.41 4.89 -5.77
CA PRO A 25 6.38 5.89 -5.49
C PRO A 25 4.99 5.26 -5.61
N VAL A 26 4.10 5.56 -4.66
CA VAL A 26 2.75 4.98 -4.62
C VAL A 26 1.70 6.03 -4.24
N THR A 27 0.46 5.78 -4.64
CA THR A 27 -0.72 6.45 -4.06
C THR A 27 -1.57 5.42 -3.31
N VAL A 28 -2.37 5.88 -2.35
CA VAL A 28 -3.35 5.05 -1.63
C VAL A 28 -4.73 5.59 -1.94
N GLU A 29 -5.56 4.77 -2.56
CA GLU A 29 -6.94 5.11 -2.95
C GLU A 29 -7.97 4.28 -2.17
N GLN A 30 -9.21 4.76 -2.08
CA GLN A 30 -10.33 3.96 -1.58
C GLN A 30 -11.14 3.38 -2.73
N TYR A 31 -11.25 2.06 -2.77
CA TYR A 31 -12.05 1.32 -3.75
C TYR A 31 -12.94 0.30 -3.05
N ASN A 32 -14.26 0.41 -3.23
CA ASN A 32 -15.27 -0.46 -2.57
C ASN A 32 -15.10 -0.58 -1.04
N GLY A 33 -14.64 0.49 -0.37
CA GLY A 33 -14.40 0.52 1.08
C GLY A 33 -13.07 -0.08 1.53
N PHE A 34 -12.22 -0.51 0.59
CA PHE A 34 -10.86 -0.98 0.86
C PHE A 34 -9.83 0.10 0.51
N HIS A 35 -8.76 0.18 1.29
CA HIS A 35 -7.57 0.97 0.92
C HIS A 35 -6.71 0.14 -0.05
N VAL A 36 -6.48 0.68 -1.24
CA VAL A 36 -5.71 0.06 -2.31
C VAL A 36 -4.46 0.89 -2.57
N VAL A 37 -3.30 0.24 -2.53
CA VAL A 37 -2.02 0.85 -2.89
C VAL A 37 -1.81 0.72 -4.39
N VAL A 38 -1.58 1.83 -5.09
CA VAL A 38 -1.34 1.88 -6.54
C VAL A 38 0.05 2.47 -6.81
N PRO A 39 0.98 1.71 -7.40
CA PRO A 39 2.28 2.24 -7.84
C PRO A 39 2.13 3.33 -8.89
N LEU A 40 2.88 4.42 -8.72
CA LEU A 40 2.88 5.59 -9.61
C LEU A 40 3.99 5.53 -10.69
N THR A 41 4.80 4.47 -10.71
CA THR A 41 5.87 4.26 -11.71
C THR A 41 5.32 3.51 -12.94
N PRO A 42 5.85 3.77 -14.15
CA PRO A 42 5.13 3.55 -15.40
C PRO A 42 4.95 2.05 -15.68
N ALA A 43 3.85 1.72 -16.36
CA ALA A 43 3.67 0.40 -16.97
C ALA A 43 4.95 0.06 -17.76
N ARG A 44 5.62 -1.01 -17.34
CA ARG A 44 6.76 -1.56 -18.07
C ARG A 44 6.24 -2.06 -19.43
N ASP A 45 6.85 -1.57 -20.51
CA ASP A 45 6.72 -2.10 -21.88
C ASP A 45 7.05 -3.61 -21.91
#